data_AF-A0A0F2RX25-F1
#
_entry.id   AF-A0A0F2RX25-F1
#
_cell.length_a   1.000
_cell.length_b   1.000
_cell.length_c   1.000
_cell.angle_alpha   90.00
_cell.angle_beta   90.00
_cell.angle_gamma   90.00
#
_symmetry.space_group_name_H-M   'P 1'
#
loop_
_entity.id
_entity.type
_entity.pdbx_description
1 polymer ?
#
loop_
_entity_poly.entity_id
_entity_poly.type
_entity_poly.pdbx_seq_one_letter_code
_entity_poly.pdbx_strand_id
1 'polypeptide(L)'
;MEIERDEEDACRVPKPPADLAETAYLGNGYRAILRILIAEEALASENCTCLLDQFTWDQALDALPRFQTSDNPRLPFKVLDLYAQADALEAEVVAGCAK
;
A
#
# COMPACT_ATOMS: atom_id res chain seq x y z
N MET A 1 27.35 -7.62 -2.12
CA MET A 1 27.02 -6.65 -1.06
C MET A 1 25.59 -6.96 -0.67
N GLU A 2 25.40 -7.80 0.33
CA GLU A 2 24.10 -7.95 1.00
C GLU A 2 23.93 -6.68 1.84
N ILE A 3 22.91 -5.91 1.53
CA ILE A 3 22.49 -4.80 2.38
C ILE A 3 21.56 -5.46 3.39
N GLU A 4 21.99 -5.56 4.65
CA GLU A 4 21.10 -5.93 5.75
C GLU A 4 19.94 -4.94 5.74
N ARG A 5 18.74 -5.45 5.47
CA ARG A 5 17.51 -4.67 5.48
C ARG A 5 17.24 -4.26 6.92
N ASP A 6 17.27 -2.96 7.22
CA ASP A 6 16.77 -2.42 8.48
C ASP A 6 15.37 -2.98 8.78
N GLU A 7 15.03 -3.18 10.05
CA GLU A 7 13.70 -3.66 10.47
C GLU A 7 12.57 -2.73 9.96
N GLU A 8 12.84 -1.45 9.74
CA GLU A 8 11.92 -0.52 9.05
C GLU A 8 11.67 -0.91 7.57
N ASP A 9 12.66 -1.49 6.89
CA ASP A 9 12.51 -2.03 5.53
C ASP A 9 11.73 -3.36 5.55
N ALA A 10 11.71 -4.09 6.68
CA ALA A 10 10.93 -5.31 6.83
C ALA A 10 9.42 -5.05 6.68
N CYS A 11 8.93 -3.90 7.13
CA CYS A 11 7.52 -3.54 7.03
C CYS A 11 7.14 -2.75 5.77
N ARG A 12 8.09 -2.50 4.88
CA ARG A 12 7.82 -1.76 3.66
C ARG A 12 7.15 -2.66 2.62
N VAL A 13 5.99 -2.22 2.12
CA VAL A 13 5.30 -2.93 1.03
C VAL A 13 6.26 -3.14 -0.16
N PRO A 14 6.49 -4.41 -0.59
CA PRO A 14 7.49 -4.72 -1.60
C PRO A 14 7.05 -4.24 -2.98
N LYS A 15 7.94 -4.40 -3.97
CA LYS A 15 7.56 -4.23 -5.37
C LYS A 15 6.50 -5.29 -5.73
N PRO A 16 5.44 -4.94 -6.48
CA PRO A 16 4.46 -5.92 -6.95
C PRO A 16 5.12 -7.01 -7.81
N PRO A 17 4.64 -8.26 -7.75
CA PRO A 17 5.02 -9.33 -8.66
C PRO A 17 4.91 -8.90 -10.13
N ALA A 18 5.80 -9.42 -10.98
CA ALA A 18 5.89 -9.00 -12.38
C ALA A 18 4.64 -9.40 -13.20
N ASP A 19 3.94 -10.43 -12.78
CA ASP A 19 2.71 -10.97 -13.37
C ASP A 19 1.44 -10.38 -12.77
N LEU A 20 1.54 -9.57 -11.70
CA LEU A 20 0.37 -8.96 -11.05
C LEU A 20 -0.30 -7.90 -11.94
N ALA A 21 0.47 -7.18 -12.75
CA ALA A 21 -0.03 -6.02 -13.48
C ALA A 21 0.54 -5.94 -14.90
N GLU A 22 -0.32 -5.64 -15.88
CA GLU A 22 0.08 -5.46 -17.28
C GLU A 22 1.07 -4.29 -17.47
N THR A 23 0.98 -3.27 -16.61
CA THR A 23 1.84 -2.08 -16.70
C THR A 23 2.39 -1.68 -15.34
N ALA A 24 3.54 -0.99 -15.36
CA ALA A 24 4.12 -0.40 -14.17
C ALA A 24 3.17 0.60 -13.48
N TYR A 25 2.36 1.32 -14.26
CA TYR A 25 1.35 2.24 -13.71
C TYR A 25 0.31 1.49 -12.87
N LEU A 26 -0.22 0.37 -13.37
CA LEU A 26 -1.19 -0.45 -12.63
C LEU A 26 -0.54 -1.05 -11.37
N GLY A 27 0.65 -1.64 -11.50
CA GLY A 27 1.38 -2.20 -10.36
C GLY A 27 1.70 -1.16 -9.28
N ASN A 28 2.05 0.06 -9.68
CA ASN A 28 2.28 1.16 -8.74
C ASN A 28 1.00 1.58 -8.02
N GLY A 29 -0.15 1.55 -8.70
CA GLY A 29 -1.44 1.78 -8.07
C GLY A 29 -1.81 0.68 -7.08
N TYR A 30 -1.64 -0.59 -7.44
CA TYR A 30 -1.91 -1.73 -6.55
C TYR A 30 -1.03 -1.69 -5.31
N ARG A 31 0.25 -1.32 -5.47
CA ARG A 31 1.16 -1.09 -4.35
C ARG A 31 0.69 0.03 -3.43
N ALA A 32 0.25 1.15 -3.97
CA ALA A 32 -0.27 2.25 -3.17
C ALA A 32 -1.57 1.85 -2.42
N ILE A 33 -2.47 1.12 -3.09
CA ILE A 33 -3.69 0.60 -2.45
C ILE A 33 -3.34 -0.35 -1.30
N LEU A 34 -2.39 -1.27 -1.48
CA LEU A 34 -1.96 -2.18 -0.43
C LEU A 34 -1.42 -1.44 0.80
N ARG A 35 -0.63 -0.37 0.58
CA ARG A 35 -0.16 0.53 1.66
C ARG A 35 -1.32 1.19 2.40
N ILE A 36 -2.31 1.70 1.67
CA ILE A 36 -3.51 2.32 2.26
C ILE A 36 -4.25 1.31 3.13
N LEU A 37 -4.50 0.10 2.64
CA LEU A 37 -5.22 -0.93 3.39
C LEU A 37 -4.51 -1.31 4.70
N ILE A 38 -3.19 -1.49 4.65
CA ILE A 38 -2.37 -1.79 5.82
C ILE A 38 -2.43 -0.65 6.85
N ALA A 39 -2.28 0.60 6.39
CA ALA A 39 -2.31 1.76 7.28
C ALA A 39 -3.70 2.00 7.88
N GLU A 40 -4.77 1.82 7.10
CA GLU A 40 -6.14 1.87 7.61
C GLU A 40 -6.38 0.83 8.72
N GLU A 41 -5.92 -0.40 8.54
CA GLU A 41 -6.06 -1.46 9.55
C GLU A 41 -5.22 -1.14 10.80
N ALA A 42 -3.99 -0.66 10.64
CA ALA A 42 -3.15 -0.25 11.76
C ALA A 42 -3.83 0.85 12.60
N LEU A 43 -4.43 1.85 11.95
CA LEU A 43 -5.18 2.91 12.62
C LEU A 43 -6.46 2.37 13.29
N ALA A 44 -7.22 1.54 12.60
CA ALA A 44 -8.49 1.00 13.09
C ALA A 44 -8.32 0.05 14.29
N SER A 45 -7.23 -0.71 14.31
CA SER A 45 -6.89 -1.65 15.39
C SER A 45 -5.97 -1.05 16.45
N GLU A 46 -5.58 0.22 16.32
CA GLU A 46 -4.55 0.89 17.13
C GLU A 46 -3.25 0.06 17.24
N ASN A 47 -2.90 -0.63 16.15
CA ASN A 47 -1.80 -1.58 16.11
C ASN A 47 -0.52 -0.93 15.56
N CYS A 48 0.53 -0.94 16.38
CA CYS A 48 1.83 -0.38 16.07
C CYS A 48 2.85 -1.40 15.55
N THR A 49 2.42 -2.63 15.32
CA THR A 49 3.26 -3.70 14.77
C THR A 49 3.14 -3.77 13.25
N CYS A 50 4.09 -4.46 12.62
CA CYS A 50 4.00 -4.66 11.18
C CYS A 50 2.87 -5.61 10.81
N LEU A 51 1.93 -5.14 9.98
CA LEU A 51 0.79 -5.92 9.49
C LEU A 51 1.00 -6.49 8.08
N LEU A 52 2.17 -6.28 7.47
CA LEU A 52 2.42 -6.63 6.07
C LEU A 52 2.15 -8.12 5.76
N ASP A 53 2.38 -9.01 6.73
CA ASP A 53 2.14 -10.46 6.61
C ASP A 53 0.65 -10.85 6.61
N GLN A 54 -0.24 -9.94 7.01
CA GLN A 54 -1.68 -10.12 7.02
C GLN A 54 -2.37 -9.63 5.73
N PHE A 55 -1.59 -9.02 4.82
CA PHE A 55 -2.10 -8.41 3.61
C PHE A 55 -1.52 -9.05 2.35
N THR A 56 -2.37 -9.25 1.34
CA THR A 56 -2.03 -9.85 0.05
C THR A 56 -2.31 -8.90 -1.11
N TRP A 57 -1.71 -9.18 -2.26
CA TRP A 57 -2.00 -8.44 -3.49
C TRP A 57 -3.46 -8.59 -3.94
N ASP A 58 -4.08 -9.74 -3.68
CA ASP A 58 -5.49 -9.97 -4.02
C ASP A 58 -6.41 -9.01 -3.25
N GLN A 59 -6.12 -8.71 -1.98
CA GLN A 59 -6.88 -7.72 -1.22
C GLN A 59 -6.77 -6.32 -1.82
N ALA A 60 -5.61 -5.95 -2.37
CA ALA A 60 -5.45 -4.68 -3.09
C ALA A 60 -6.26 -4.66 -4.40
N LEU A 61 -6.34 -5.80 -5.11
CA LEU A 61 -7.17 -5.93 -6.31
C LEU A 61 -8.66 -5.87 -5.98
N ASP A 62 -9.10 -6.55 -4.93
CA ASP A 62 -10.49 -6.53 -4.46
C ASP A 62 -10.93 -5.13 -4.01
N ALA A 63 -10.00 -4.35 -3.46
CA ALA A 63 -10.24 -2.97 -3.03
C ALA A 63 -10.26 -1.96 -4.19
N LEU A 64 -9.87 -2.34 -5.41
CA LEU A 64 -9.78 -1.42 -6.56
C LEU A 64 -10.99 -0.51 -6.77
N PRO A 65 -12.25 -1.00 -6.69
CA PRO A 65 -13.42 -0.18 -6.92
C PRO A 65 -13.54 1.01 -5.95
N ARG A 66 -12.95 0.93 -4.75
CA ARG A 66 -12.94 2.04 -3.76
C ARG A 66 -12.14 3.25 -4.25
N PHE A 67 -11.17 3.01 -5.12
CA PHE A 67 -10.18 3.98 -5.58
C PHE A 67 -10.34 4.36 -7.05
N GLN A 68 -11.31 3.75 -7.74
CA GLN A 68 -11.54 3.98 -9.16
C GLN A 68 -12.08 5.39 -9.39
N THR A 69 -11.36 6.15 -10.21
CA THR A 69 -11.73 7.51 -10.65
C THR A 69 -12.12 7.56 -12.14
N SER A 70 -11.92 6.47 -12.87
CA SER A 70 -12.19 6.37 -14.31
C SER A 70 -12.57 4.95 -14.72
N ASP A 71 -13.44 4.83 -15.72
CA ASP A 71 -13.79 3.56 -16.37
C ASP A 71 -12.72 3.06 -17.35
N ASN A 72 -11.62 3.82 -17.56
CA ASN A 72 -10.53 3.39 -18.41
C ASN A 72 -9.71 2.29 -17.71
N PRO A 73 -9.69 1.05 -18.21
CA PRO A 73 -8.99 -0.06 -17.54
C PRO A 73 -7.47 0.14 -17.48
N ARG A 74 -6.89 1.01 -18.33
CA ARG A 74 -5.46 1.34 -18.29
C ARG A 74 -5.11 2.49 -17.36
N LEU A 75 -6.10 3.31 -17.00
CA LEU A 75 -5.95 4.46 -16.11
C LEU A 75 -7.10 4.55 -15.08
N PRO A 76 -7.36 3.49 -14.30
CA PRO A 76 -8.54 3.44 -13.45
C PRO A 76 -8.50 4.43 -12.27
N PHE A 77 -7.32 4.88 -11.84
CA PHE A 77 -7.12 5.71 -10.65
C PHE A 77 -6.11 6.85 -10.86
N LYS A 78 -5.86 7.68 -9.86
CA LYS A 78 -4.75 8.63 -9.89
C LYS A 78 -3.65 8.12 -8.97
N VAL A 79 -2.61 7.53 -9.56
CA VAL A 79 -1.52 6.88 -8.80
C VAL A 79 -0.86 7.86 -7.82
N LEU A 80 -0.65 9.11 -8.23
CA LEU A 80 -0.05 10.12 -7.34
C LEU A 80 -0.95 10.44 -6.14
N ASP A 81 -2.26 10.51 -6.34
CA ASP A 81 -3.22 10.77 -5.25
C ASP A 81 -3.25 9.57 -4.28
N LEU A 82 -3.17 8.34 -4.80
CA LEU A 82 -3.05 7.13 -3.97
C LEU A 82 -1.78 7.13 -3.13
N TYR A 83 -0.64 7.53 -3.71
CA TYR A 83 0.61 7.64 -2.97
C TYR A 83 0.52 8.71 -1.88
N ALA A 84 -0.02 9.88 -2.19
CA ALA A 84 -0.22 10.93 -1.20
C ALA A 84 -1.14 10.48 -0.05
N GLN A 85 -2.20 9.74 -0.36
CA GLN A 85 -3.09 9.17 0.67
C GLN A 85 -2.37 8.12 1.53
N ALA A 86 -1.62 7.20 0.91
CA ALA A 86 -0.83 6.21 1.64
C ALA A 86 0.18 6.87 2.59
N ASP A 87 0.92 7.86 2.10
CA ASP A 87 1.93 8.57 2.88
C ASP A 87 1.30 9.33 4.07
N ALA A 88 0.11 9.91 3.88
CA ALA A 88 -0.63 10.58 4.95
C ALA A 88 -1.06 9.60 6.04
N LEU A 89 -1.65 8.46 5.67
CA LEU A 89 -2.09 7.43 6.62
C LEU A 89 -0.91 6.80 7.36
N GLU A 90 0.19 6.51 6.67
CA GLU A 90 1.40 5.99 7.31
C GLU A 90 2.00 7.00 8.31
N ALA A 91 1.98 8.31 7.98
CA ALA A 91 2.39 9.35 8.92
C ALA A 91 1.48 9.40 10.16
N GLU A 92 0.16 9.21 10.00
CA GLU A 92 -0.77 9.10 11.12
C GLU A 92 -0.49 7.87 12.00
N VAL A 93 -0.20 6.71 11.40
CA VAL A 93 0.19 5.49 12.13
C VAL A 93 1.43 5.76 12.97
N VAL A 94 2.49 6.32 12.37
CA VAL A 94 3.74 6.64 13.08
C VAL A 94 3.48 7.63 14.23
N ALA A 95 2.70 8.67 13.99
CA ALA A 95 2.36 9.65 15.03
C ALA A 95 1.51 9.05 16.17
N GLY A 96 0.63 8.09 15.85
CA GLY A 96 -0.16 7.35 16.83
C GLY A 96 0.69 6.42 17.70
N CYS A 97 1.71 5.80 17.11
CA CYS A 97 2.58 4.81 17.74
C CYS A 97 3.79 5.38 18.48
N ALA A 98 4.12 6.66 18.27
CA ALA A 98 5.20 7.35 18.97
C ALA A 98 4.83 7.85 20.38
N LYS A 99 3.73 7.34 20.97
CA LYS A 99 3.20 7.76 22.28
C LYS A 99 3.73 6.95 23.44
#